data_AF-A0A432T972-F1
#
_entry.id   AF-A0A432T972-F1
#
_cell.length_a   1.000
_cell.length_b   1.000
_cell.length_c   1.000
_cell.angle_alpha   90.00
_cell.angle_beta   90.00
_cell.angle_gamma   90.00
#
_symmetry.space_group_name_H-M   'P 1'
#
loop_
_entity.id
_entity.type
_entity.pdbx_description
1 polymer ?
#
loop_
_entity_poly.entity_id
_entity_poly.type
_entity_poly.pdbx_seq_one_letter_code
_entity_poly.pdbx_strand_id
1 'polypeptide(L)'
;MQKLTKDFYSSKKLDEQRWEVTFSDATHPVFKAHFEGNPLVPAFLQIDIFGEIMAKELRKIERCKFKLPILPNDSVIYKIVKVVENNYKIKIYKDEQEVSELRVVY
;
A
#
# COMPACT_ATOMS: atom_id res chain seq x y z
N MET A 1 6.63 -13.54 -14.51
CA MET A 1 7.05 -13.43 -13.10
C MET A 1 5.79 -13.23 -12.26
N GLN A 2 5.57 -14.05 -11.24
CA GLN A 2 4.40 -13.90 -10.36
C GLN A 2 4.61 -12.68 -9.45
N LYS A 3 3.61 -11.80 -9.34
CA LYS A 3 3.68 -10.64 -8.45
C LYS A 3 3.64 -11.11 -6.98
N LEU A 4 4.47 -10.52 -6.13
CA LEU A 4 4.54 -10.85 -4.69
C LEU A 4 3.21 -10.59 -3.96
N THR A 5 2.38 -9.73 -4.52
CA THR A 5 1.09 -9.27 -4.00
C THR A 5 -0.07 -10.21 -4.35
N LYS A 6 0.15 -11.30 -5.09
CA LYS A 6 -0.92 -12.23 -5.47
C LYS A 6 -1.62 -12.74 -4.22
N ASP A 7 -2.94 -12.52 -4.14
CA ASP A 7 -3.80 -12.89 -3.00
C ASP A 7 -3.41 -12.24 -1.65
N PHE A 8 -2.51 -11.26 -1.67
CA PHE A 8 -2.03 -10.57 -0.47
C PHE A 8 -3.02 -9.51 0.02
N TYR A 9 -3.76 -8.89 -0.90
CA TYR A 9 -4.74 -7.85 -0.62
C TYR A 9 -5.94 -7.96 -1.57
N SER A 10 -7.03 -7.35 -1.15
CA SER A 10 -8.15 -6.98 -2.01
C SER A 10 -8.28 -5.45 -2.03
N SER A 11 -8.82 -4.88 -3.09
CA SER A 11 -9.10 -3.44 -3.15
C SER A 11 -10.52 -3.15 -3.59
N LYS A 12 -11.09 -2.07 -3.03
CA LYS A 12 -12.39 -1.53 -3.39
C LYS A 12 -12.22 -0.04 -3.66
N LYS A 13 -12.57 0.39 -4.87
CA LYS A 13 -12.61 1.81 -5.21
C LYS A 13 -13.74 2.47 -4.43
N LEU A 14 -13.43 3.50 -3.65
CA LEU A 14 -14.42 4.29 -2.93
C LEU A 14 -14.86 5.49 -3.77
N ASP A 15 -13.90 6.16 -4.41
CA ASP A 15 -14.12 7.22 -5.38
C ASP A 15 -12.89 7.40 -6.30
N GLU A 16 -12.80 8.52 -7.02
CA GLU A 16 -11.69 8.81 -7.94
C GLU A 16 -10.32 8.99 -7.29
N GLN A 17 -10.26 9.28 -6.00
CA GLN A 17 -9.03 9.57 -5.27
C GLN A 17 -8.78 8.61 -4.11
N ARG A 18 -9.72 7.72 -3.82
CA ARG A 18 -9.68 6.83 -2.65
C ARG A 18 -9.97 5.37 -2.98
N TRP A 19 -9.13 4.51 -2.43
CA TRP A 19 -9.27 3.07 -2.45
C TRP A 19 -9.13 2.51 -1.05
N GLU A 20 -10.05 1.63 -0.68
CA GLU A 20 -9.91 0.76 0.48
C GLU A 20 -9.11 -0.47 0.07
N VAL A 21 -8.07 -0.79 0.85
CA VAL A 21 -7.21 -1.96 0.66
C VAL A 21 -7.29 -2.79 1.93
N THR A 22 -7.73 -4.05 1.81
CA THR A 22 -7.80 -4.99 2.93
C THR A 22 -6.76 -6.09 2.73
N PHE A 23 -5.91 -6.28 3.72
CA PHE A 23 -4.83 -7.26 3.69
C PHE A 23 -5.32 -8.65 4.13
N SER A 24 -4.66 -9.68 3.60
CA SER A 24 -4.85 -11.08 3.99
C SER A 24 -4.46 -11.35 5.45
N ASP A 25 -4.77 -12.56 5.92
CA ASP A 25 -4.34 -13.02 7.24
C ASP A 25 -2.84 -13.36 7.30
N ALA A 26 -2.34 -13.65 8.49
CA ALA A 26 -0.93 -13.92 8.74
C ALA A 26 -0.39 -15.20 8.06
N THR A 27 -1.26 -16.04 7.49
CA THR A 27 -0.85 -17.29 6.81
C THR A 27 -0.28 -17.04 5.42
N HIS A 28 -0.50 -15.85 4.85
CA HIS A 28 0.02 -15.46 3.55
C HIS A 28 1.56 -15.51 3.51
N PRO A 29 2.19 -16.00 2.43
CA PRO A 29 3.65 -16.12 2.32
C PRO A 29 4.43 -14.83 2.64
N VAL A 30 3.89 -13.67 2.25
CA VAL A 30 4.50 -12.35 2.57
C VAL A 30 4.61 -12.14 4.08
N PHE A 31 3.55 -12.41 4.83
CA PHE A 31 3.56 -12.23 6.30
C PHE A 31 4.42 -13.28 6.99
N LYS A 32 4.43 -14.52 6.50
CA LYS A 32 5.35 -15.56 6.99
C LYS A 32 6.81 -15.16 6.82
N ALA A 33 7.13 -14.42 5.76
CA ALA A 33 8.48 -13.93 5.50
C ALA A 33 8.80 -12.59 6.19
N HIS A 34 7.81 -11.88 6.74
CA HIS A 34 7.99 -10.51 7.24
C HIS A 34 7.01 -10.19 8.39
N PHE A 35 7.27 -10.63 9.61
CA PHE A 35 8.39 -11.45 10.08
C PHE A 35 7.85 -12.62 10.91
N GLU A 36 8.65 -13.68 11.09
CA GLU A 36 8.28 -14.78 11.97
C GLU A 36 7.95 -14.25 13.38
N GLY A 37 6.78 -14.58 13.90
CA GLY A 37 6.27 -14.11 15.20
C GLY A 37 5.83 -12.64 15.24
N ASN A 38 6.07 -11.84 14.20
CA ASN A 38 5.66 -10.43 14.13
C ASN A 38 5.30 -10.03 12.68
N PRO A 39 4.17 -10.53 12.14
CA PRO A 39 3.77 -10.26 10.77
C PRO A 39 3.32 -8.81 10.61
N LEU A 40 3.86 -8.11 9.61
CA LEU A 40 3.44 -6.77 9.22
C LEU A 40 3.68 -6.53 7.73
N VAL A 41 2.92 -5.63 7.13
CA VAL A 41 3.02 -5.33 5.69
C VAL A 41 4.40 -4.74 5.40
N PRO A 42 5.21 -5.36 4.52
CA PRO A 42 6.44 -4.76 4.04
C PRO A 42 6.20 -3.38 3.44
N ALA A 43 6.96 -2.39 3.89
CA ALA A 43 6.79 -0.99 3.50
C ALA A 43 6.81 -0.76 1.97
N PHE A 44 7.68 -1.47 1.25
CA PHE A 44 7.78 -1.34 -0.21
C PHE A 44 6.53 -1.84 -0.94
N LEU A 45 5.83 -2.85 -0.42
CA LEU A 45 4.61 -3.37 -1.03
C LEU A 45 3.49 -2.33 -1.03
N GLN A 46 3.52 -1.36 -0.10
CA GLN A 46 2.55 -0.26 -0.13
C GLN A 46 2.68 0.58 -1.42
N ILE A 47 3.89 0.70 -1.97
CA ILE A 47 4.15 1.42 -3.22
C ILE A 47 3.70 0.57 -4.41
N ASP A 48 4.02 -0.72 -4.40
CA ASP A 48 3.66 -1.63 -5.48
C ASP A 48 2.14 -1.79 -5.59
N ILE A 49 1.44 -1.95 -4.46
CA ILE A 49 -0.02 -2.05 -4.40
C ILE A 49 -0.68 -0.83 -5.04
N PHE A 50 -0.20 0.39 -4.75
CA PHE A 50 -0.77 1.58 -5.40
C PHE A 50 -0.51 1.59 -6.91
N GLY A 51 0.69 1.19 -7.35
CA GLY A 51 1.00 1.04 -8.77
C GLY A 51 0.07 0.04 -9.47
N GLU A 52 -0.18 -1.11 -8.83
CA GLU A 52 -1.10 -2.14 -9.32
C GLU A 52 -2.54 -1.64 -9.43
N ILE A 53 -3.06 -1.00 -8.38
CA ILE A 53 -4.41 -0.41 -8.36
C ILE A 53 -4.59 0.60 -9.49
N MET A 54 -3.56 1.39 -9.76
CA MET A 54 -3.58 2.42 -10.79
C MET A 54 -3.18 1.90 -12.19
N ALA A 55 -2.84 0.61 -12.32
CA ALA A 55 -2.26 0.00 -13.52
C ALA A 55 -1.06 0.80 -14.07
N LYS A 56 -0.11 1.15 -13.19
CA LYS A 56 1.08 1.94 -13.50
C LYS A 56 2.36 1.27 -13.01
N GLU A 57 3.46 1.57 -13.69
CA GLU A 57 4.79 1.08 -13.34
C GLU A 57 5.59 2.16 -12.59
N LEU A 58 6.18 1.80 -11.45
CA LEU A 58 6.95 2.75 -10.66
C LEU A 58 8.24 3.13 -11.39
N ARG A 59 8.46 4.44 -11.59
CA ARG A 59 9.69 4.98 -12.18
C ARG A 59 10.67 5.48 -11.13
N LYS A 60 10.16 6.13 -10.09
CA LYS A 60 10.99 6.77 -9.07
C LYS A 60 10.25 6.89 -7.74
N ILE A 61 10.97 6.65 -6.65
CA ILE A 61 10.54 7.02 -5.30
C ILE A 61 11.23 8.34 -4.95
N GLU A 62 10.45 9.40 -4.70
CA GLU A 62 11.01 10.68 -4.25
C GLU A 62 11.16 10.72 -2.74
N ARG A 63 10.12 10.28 -2.02
CA ARG A 63 10.10 10.27 -0.57
C ARG A 63 9.00 9.34 -0.07
N CYS A 64 9.33 8.49 0.91
CA CYS A 64 8.34 7.74 1.65
C CYS A 64 8.52 7.95 3.16
N LYS A 65 7.41 7.93 3.90
CA LYS A 65 7.38 7.91 5.36
C LYS A 65 6.44 6.80 5.79
N PHE A 66 6.93 5.86 6.59
CA PHE A 66 6.15 4.78 7.20
C PHE A 66 6.14 5.04 8.70
N LYS A 67 5.01 5.50 9.22
CA LYS A 67 4.90 5.99 10.61
C LYS A 67 4.44 4.92 11.57
N LEU A 68 3.52 4.07 11.11
CA LEU A 68 2.88 3.03 11.90
C LEU A 68 2.78 1.74 11.09
N PRO A 69 2.85 0.57 11.74
CA PRO A 69 2.73 -0.70 11.06
C PRO A 69 1.30 -0.91 10.55
N ILE A 70 1.19 -1.65 9.45
CA ILE A 70 -0.06 -2.24 8.98
C ILE A 70 0.07 -3.75 9.20
N LEU A 71 -0.92 -4.34 9.84
CA LEU A 71 -0.93 -5.72 10.31
C LEU A 71 -1.81 -6.60 9.41
N PRO A 72 -1.72 -7.93 9.54
CA PRO A 72 -2.65 -8.84 8.88
C PRO A 72 -4.11 -8.50 9.21
N ASN A 73 -5.01 -8.71 8.23
CA ASN A 73 -6.43 -8.36 8.29
C ASN A 73 -6.76 -6.87 8.45
N ASP A 74 -5.77 -5.97 8.51
CA ASP A 74 -6.06 -4.54 8.52
C ASP A 74 -6.69 -4.10 7.19
N SER A 75 -7.56 -3.09 7.30
CA SER A 75 -8.04 -2.30 6.16
C SER A 75 -7.46 -0.89 6.24
N VAL A 76 -6.97 -0.39 5.10
CA VAL A 76 -6.39 0.96 5.00
C VAL A 76 -6.95 1.72 3.80
N ILE A 77 -7.00 3.04 3.90
CA ILE A 77 -7.43 3.91 2.81
C ILE A 77 -6.21 4.54 2.14
N TYR A 78 -5.98 4.19 0.89
CA TYR A 78 -5.08 4.92 0.00
C TYR A 78 -5.81 6.15 -0.53
N LYS A 79 -5.28 7.34 -0.22
CA LYS A 79 -5.82 8.62 -0.66
C LYS A 79 -4.79 9.38 -1.49
N ILE A 80 -5.12 9.67 -2.75
CA ILE A 80 -4.36 10.62 -3.57
C ILE A 80 -4.62 12.02 -3.01
N VAL A 81 -3.55 12.70 -2.59
CA VAL A 81 -3.62 14.06 -2.02
C VAL A 81 -3.21 15.11 -3.05
N LYS A 82 -2.33 14.74 -3.98
CA LYS A 82 -1.91 15.60 -5.08
C LYS A 82 -1.40 14.74 -6.23
N VAL A 83 -1.75 15.12 -7.46
CA VAL A 83 -1.14 14.60 -8.68
C VAL A 83 -0.73 15.78 -9.56
N VAL A 84 0.50 15.76 -10.07
CA VAL A 84 0.98 16.70 -11.09
C VAL A 84 1.68 15.86 -12.14
N GLU A 85 1.13 15.85 -13.36
CA GLU A 85 1.54 14.94 -14.43
C GLU A 85 1.50 13.48 -13.94
N ASN A 86 2.65 12.87 -13.66
CA ASN A 86 2.76 11.51 -13.11
C ASN A 86 3.41 11.45 -11.72
N ASN A 87 3.58 12.59 -11.04
CA ASN A 87 4.05 12.64 -9.66
C ASN A 87 2.86 12.58 -8.71
N TYR A 88 2.80 11.53 -7.90
CA TYR A 88 1.72 11.27 -6.95
C TYR A 88 2.20 11.49 -5.53
N LYS A 89 1.44 12.29 -4.78
CA LYS A 89 1.46 12.30 -3.33
C LYS A 89 0.29 11.48 -2.81
N ILE A 90 0.57 10.34 -2.20
CA ILE A 90 -0.42 9.45 -1.58
C ILE A 90 -0.26 9.50 -0.06
N LYS A 91 -1.38 9.46 0.66
CA LYS A 91 -1.41 9.20 2.10
C LYS A 91 -2.25 7.97 2.37
N ILE A 92 -1.75 7.12 3.26
CA ILE A 92 -2.42 5.88 3.66
C ILE A 92 -2.91 6.06 5.09
N TYR A 93 -4.17 5.74 5.34
CA TYR A 93 -4.82 5.88 6.64
C TYR A 93 -5.33 4.54 7.15
N LYS A 94 -5.19 4.31 8.46
CA LYS A 94 -5.84 3.23 9.21
C LYS A 94 -6.55 3.88 10.39
N ASP A 95 -7.84 3.61 10.57
CA ASP A 95 -8.64 4.17 11.67
C ASP A 95 -8.47 5.69 11.83
N GLU A 96 -8.59 6.42 10.71
CA GLU A 96 -8.37 7.88 10.59
C GLU A 96 -6.93 8.37 10.86
N GLN A 97 -6.02 7.50 11.28
CA GLN A 97 -4.63 7.83 11.54
C GLN A 97 -3.77 7.66 10.28
N GLU A 98 -2.95 8.67 9.95
CA GLU A 98 -2.00 8.57 8.84
C GLU A 98 -0.87 7.58 9.19
N VAL A 99 -0.88 6.42 8.56
CA VAL A 99 0.14 5.38 8.75
C VAL A 99 1.32 5.53 7.79
N SER A 100 1.10 6.11 6.60
CA SER A 100 2.16 6.33 5.61
C SER A 100 1.91 7.52 4.67
N GLU A 101 2.99 8.16 4.21
CA GLU A 101 3.00 9.15 3.12
C GLU A 101 3.97 8.69 2.03
N LEU A 102 3.50 8.61 0.78
CA LEU A 102 4.29 8.23 -0.39
C LEU A 102 4.36 9.40 -1.37
N ARG A 103 5.54 9.66 -1.93
CA ARG A 103 5.78 10.55 -3.06
C ARG A 103 6.56 9.80 -4.13
N VAL A 104 5.88 9.50 -5.21
CA VAL A 104 6.34 8.55 -6.23
C VAL A 104 5.98 9.05 -7.62
N VAL A 105 6.83 8.70 -8.59
CA VAL A 105 6.59 8.94 -10.00
C VAL A 105 6.32 7.60 -10.66
N TYR A 106 5.19 7.53 -11.36
CA TYR A 106 4.79 6.39 -12.18
C TYR A 106 4.96 6.70 -13.68
#